data_AF-A0A0D0MBB0-F1
#
_entry.id   AF-A0A0D0MBB0-F1
#
_cell.length_a   1.000
_cell.length_b   1.000
_cell.length_c   1.000
_cell.angle_alpha   90.00
_cell.angle_beta   90.00
_cell.angle_gamma   90.00
#
_symmetry.space_group_name_H-M   'P 1'
#
loop_
_entity.id
_entity.type
_entity.pdbx_description
1 polymer ?
#
loop_
_entity_poly.entity_id
_entity_poly.type
_entity_poly.pdbx_seq_one_letter_code
_entity_poly.pdbx_strand_id
1 'polypeptide(L)'
;MQSRRTILALGLASTAMLTACATAPTPSYSERPPIVFMHGNGDSAALWQTTIWRFESNGWPRDRLFAVDQPNPVARDDDAVAQPGRSSTTDSAVFLKAEVDKVLKATGASKVVLIGNSRGGNTIRNYVQNGGGAAVVSHVVLGGNPAHGIWAVKGFRENNEFSGLSGFMTQLNAPKGANGEEVTPGVKWLTLRSDNNDKYAQPDGVWIGAPGRPTNIGFDGPALKGATNVVLPRADHRETSFSPAAFAATWQFLTGTAPRSTEVAAETNVVLSGRAIGAENLSLNGGQLSVYAVDPATGVRQGDAVHTKNIGADGRWGPFSARGGTAYEFVLSAAGYATTHIYRSPFPRSSSVVNLRPERLTPADGSANVVVVFTRPRGYFDAERDTMRFDGQSPPAGVPPKGSGVSSSRLRIAASEQQRAVTGEFNGERITGLTWPAVKEHVTVLELTY
;
A
#
# COMPACT_ATOMS: atom_id res chain seq x y z
N MET A 1 -38.59 -90.60 -2.85
CA MET A 1 -37.35 -90.60 -2.03
C MET A 1 -36.56 -89.36 -2.37
N GLN A 2 -36.09 -88.64 -1.35
CA GLN A 2 -35.42 -87.34 -1.47
C GLN A 2 -34.14 -87.40 -2.30
N SER A 3 -33.86 -86.38 -3.11
CA SER A 3 -32.49 -85.88 -3.22
C SER A 3 -32.45 -84.39 -3.58
N ARG A 4 -31.51 -83.72 -2.89
CA ARG A 4 -31.16 -82.30 -3.00
C ARG A 4 -30.54 -82.01 -4.38
N ARG A 5 -30.74 -80.79 -4.90
CA ARG A 5 -29.67 -80.00 -5.52
C ARG A 5 -30.08 -78.54 -5.73
N THR A 6 -29.38 -77.69 -4.97
CA THR A 6 -29.21 -76.24 -5.12
C THR A 6 -28.68 -75.89 -6.51
N ILE A 7 -29.10 -74.75 -7.08
CA ILE A 7 -28.23 -73.79 -7.78
C ILE A 7 -28.96 -72.43 -7.88
N LEU A 8 -28.26 -71.41 -7.39
CA LEU A 8 -28.54 -69.98 -7.48
C LEU A 8 -28.56 -69.49 -8.94
N ALA A 9 -29.42 -68.53 -9.25
CA ALA A 9 -29.17 -67.56 -10.32
C ALA A 9 -29.60 -66.16 -9.85
N LEU A 10 -28.64 -65.25 -9.90
CA LEU A 10 -28.63 -63.91 -9.34
C LEU A 10 -29.61 -62.96 -10.06
N GLY A 11 -30.28 -62.13 -9.27
CA GLY A 11 -30.92 -60.90 -9.75
C GLY A 11 -29.89 -59.79 -9.96
N LEU A 12 -30.03 -59.06 -11.06
CA LEU A 12 -29.38 -57.77 -11.30
C LEU A 12 -30.49 -56.74 -11.51
N ALA A 13 -30.86 -56.03 -10.45
CA ALA A 13 -31.65 -54.82 -10.53
C ALA A 13 -30.69 -53.63 -10.57
N SER A 14 -30.63 -52.96 -11.72
CA SER A 14 -29.79 -51.80 -11.98
C SER A 14 -30.37 -50.56 -11.27
N THR A 15 -29.87 -50.21 -10.09
CA THR A 15 -30.12 -48.90 -9.48
C THR A 15 -29.17 -47.86 -10.08
N ALA A 16 -29.69 -46.99 -10.93
CA ALA A 16 -29.00 -45.79 -11.40
C ALA A 16 -28.80 -44.82 -10.22
N MET A 17 -27.58 -44.69 -9.72
CA MET A 17 -27.21 -43.63 -8.76
C MET A 17 -26.93 -42.36 -9.55
N LEU A 18 -27.86 -41.40 -9.50
CA LEU A 18 -27.61 -40.01 -9.87
C LEU A 18 -26.69 -39.40 -8.81
N THR A 19 -25.38 -39.45 -9.03
CA THR A 19 -24.40 -38.67 -8.29
C THR A 19 -24.58 -37.20 -8.66
N ALA A 20 -25.40 -36.49 -7.88
CA ALA A 20 -25.36 -35.04 -7.84
C ALA A 20 -23.99 -34.62 -7.29
N CYS A 21 -23.13 -34.06 -8.15
CA CYS A 21 -21.96 -33.33 -7.72
C CYS A 21 -22.44 -32.15 -6.87
N ALA A 22 -22.50 -32.33 -5.55
CA ALA A 22 -22.66 -31.23 -4.62
C ALA A 22 -21.37 -30.39 -4.71
N THR A 23 -21.37 -29.41 -5.61
CA THR A 23 -20.47 -28.26 -5.50
C THR A 23 -20.75 -27.67 -4.13
N ALA A 24 -19.81 -27.81 -3.19
CA ALA A 24 -19.87 -27.09 -1.93
C ALA A 24 -20.20 -25.62 -2.25
N PRO A 25 -21.21 -25.00 -1.61
CA PRO A 25 -21.54 -23.62 -1.88
C PRO A 25 -20.27 -22.80 -1.69
N THR A 26 -19.84 -22.13 -2.75
CA THR A 26 -18.81 -21.09 -2.66
C THR A 26 -19.26 -20.16 -1.54
N PRO A 27 -18.41 -19.87 -0.53
CA PRO A 27 -18.79 -18.98 0.57
C PRO A 27 -19.47 -17.76 -0.03
N SER A 28 -20.64 -17.41 0.49
CA SER A 28 -21.33 -16.22 0.03
C SER A 28 -20.34 -15.06 0.05
N TYR A 29 -20.36 -14.20 -0.96
CA TYR A 29 -19.47 -13.03 -0.98
C TYR A 29 -19.55 -12.21 0.32
N SER A 30 -20.69 -12.27 1.04
CA SER A 30 -20.91 -11.66 2.36
C SER A 30 -20.17 -12.31 3.55
N GLU A 31 -19.61 -13.52 3.39
CA GLU A 31 -18.92 -14.29 4.43
C GLU A 31 -17.39 -14.11 4.42
N ARG A 32 -16.86 -13.33 3.47
CA ARG A 32 -15.42 -13.09 3.39
C ARG A 32 -14.93 -12.33 4.63
N PRO A 33 -13.79 -12.73 5.23
CA PRO A 33 -13.26 -12.04 6.40
C PRO A 33 -12.93 -10.58 6.04
N PRO A 34 -13.13 -9.64 6.96
CA PRO A 34 -12.65 -8.28 6.76
C PRO A 34 -11.12 -8.27 6.65
N ILE A 35 -10.61 -7.45 5.74
CA ILE A 35 -9.18 -7.21 5.53
C ILE A 35 -8.83 -5.86 6.15
N VAL A 36 -7.80 -5.85 7.00
CA VAL A 36 -7.16 -4.62 7.49
C VAL A 36 -5.81 -4.44 6.83
N PHE A 37 -5.63 -3.32 6.14
CA PHE A 37 -4.42 -2.96 5.41
C PHE A 37 -3.55 -1.98 6.19
N MET A 38 -2.29 -2.34 6.44
CA MET A 38 -1.33 -1.58 7.24
C MET A 38 -0.19 -1.04 6.36
N HIS A 39 -0.07 0.28 6.25
CA HIS A 39 0.96 0.92 5.41
C HIS A 39 2.37 0.85 6.03
N GLY A 40 3.38 1.20 5.21
CA GLY A 40 4.79 1.25 5.58
C GLY A 40 5.21 2.51 6.36
N ASN A 41 6.52 2.64 6.58
CA ASN A 41 7.13 3.75 7.31
C ASN A 41 6.90 5.08 6.56
N GLY A 42 6.28 6.06 7.20
CA GLY A 42 6.01 7.37 6.59
C GLY A 42 4.84 7.42 5.59
N ASP A 43 4.26 6.27 5.25
CA ASP A 43 3.16 6.16 4.28
C ASP A 43 1.77 6.41 4.92
N SER A 44 0.71 6.20 4.15
CA SER A 44 -0.69 6.34 4.57
C SER A 44 -1.57 5.25 3.95
N ALA A 45 -2.84 5.20 4.37
CA ALA A 45 -3.86 4.31 3.81
C ALA A 45 -4.03 4.47 2.29
N ALA A 46 -3.69 5.63 1.71
CA ALA A 46 -3.89 5.90 0.29
C ALA A 46 -3.09 4.99 -0.63
N LEU A 47 -1.96 4.43 -0.17
CA LEU A 47 -1.20 3.49 -0.99
C LEU A 47 -2.00 2.23 -1.32
N TRP A 48 -2.95 1.84 -0.47
CA TRP A 48 -3.82 0.67 -0.69
C TRP A 48 -4.94 0.89 -1.71
N GLN A 49 -5.11 2.10 -2.24
CA GLN A 49 -6.21 2.45 -3.17
C GLN A 49 -6.36 1.43 -4.31
N THR A 50 -5.29 1.14 -5.06
CA THR A 50 -5.36 0.22 -6.21
C THR A 50 -5.52 -1.23 -5.79
N THR A 51 -4.94 -1.63 -4.65
CA THR A 51 -5.14 -2.97 -4.08
C THR A 51 -6.60 -3.19 -3.68
N ILE A 52 -7.22 -2.24 -2.98
CA ILE A 52 -8.64 -2.27 -2.62
C ILE A 52 -9.50 -2.37 -3.88
N TRP A 53 -9.23 -1.54 -4.88
CA TRP A 53 -9.92 -1.58 -6.16
C TRP A 53 -9.83 -2.95 -6.85
N ARG A 54 -8.68 -3.62 -6.82
CA ARG A 54 -8.53 -4.98 -7.36
C ARG A 54 -9.35 -6.00 -6.55
N PHE A 55 -9.36 -5.89 -5.23
CA PHE A 55 -10.21 -6.74 -4.38
C PHE A 55 -11.70 -6.57 -4.70
N GLU A 56 -12.18 -5.33 -4.77
CA GLU A 56 -13.57 -5.03 -5.11
C GLU A 56 -13.90 -5.48 -6.55
N SER A 57 -12.99 -5.32 -7.51
CA SER A 57 -13.16 -5.78 -8.91
C SER A 57 -13.37 -7.28 -9.01
N ASN A 58 -12.80 -8.03 -8.07
CA ASN A 58 -12.94 -9.48 -8.00
C ASN A 58 -14.08 -9.94 -7.09
N GLY A 59 -14.81 -9.01 -6.47
CA GLY A 59 -16.02 -9.26 -5.68
C GLY A 59 -15.78 -9.32 -4.16
N TRP A 60 -14.65 -8.84 -3.63
CA TRP A 60 -14.54 -8.65 -2.19
C TRP A 60 -15.47 -7.51 -1.74
N PRO A 61 -16.32 -7.67 -0.72
CA PRO A 61 -17.22 -6.61 -0.30
C PRO A 61 -16.48 -5.36 0.17
N ARG A 62 -16.91 -4.18 -0.28
CA ARG A 62 -16.32 -2.88 0.09
C ARG A 62 -16.34 -2.62 1.60
N ASP A 63 -17.42 -3.02 2.26
CA ASP A 63 -17.60 -2.93 3.71
C ASP A 63 -16.74 -3.94 4.51
N ARG A 64 -15.90 -4.72 3.82
CA ARG A 64 -14.94 -5.65 4.40
C ARG A 64 -13.48 -5.24 4.11
N LEU A 65 -13.23 -4.06 3.55
CA LEU A 65 -11.89 -3.59 3.19
C LEU A 65 -11.54 -2.31 3.96
N PHE A 66 -10.57 -2.40 4.87
CA PHE A 66 -10.23 -1.31 5.80
C PHE A 66 -8.75 -0.97 5.70
N ALA A 67 -8.40 0.19 5.15
CA ALA A 67 -7.02 0.69 5.23
C ALA A 67 -6.92 1.73 6.35
N VAL A 68 -5.89 1.59 7.19
CA VAL A 68 -5.73 2.40 8.40
C VAL A 68 -4.63 3.44 8.21
N ASP A 69 -4.84 4.64 8.75
CA ASP A 69 -3.85 5.73 8.76
C ASP A 69 -3.19 5.80 10.13
N GLN A 70 -2.04 5.15 10.32
CA GLN A 70 -1.32 5.23 11.59
C GLN A 70 -0.79 6.65 11.83
N PRO A 71 -1.14 7.31 12.95
CA PRO A 71 -0.53 8.57 13.35
C PRO A 71 0.98 8.43 13.58
N ASN A 72 1.74 9.45 13.22
CA ASN A 72 3.21 9.49 13.35
C ASN A 72 3.84 8.24 12.69
N PRO A 73 3.62 8.02 11.38
CA PRO A 73 3.91 6.75 10.71
C PRO A 73 5.41 6.45 10.55
N VAL A 74 6.28 7.38 10.94
CA VAL A 74 7.73 7.22 10.92
C VAL A 74 8.22 6.60 12.23
N ALA A 75 9.08 5.59 12.12
CA ALA A 75 9.74 4.93 13.23
C ALA A 75 10.74 5.85 13.94
N ARG A 76 10.85 5.71 15.25
CA ARG A 76 11.89 6.38 16.05
C ARG A 76 13.29 5.93 15.61
N ASP A 77 14.28 6.80 15.78
CA ASP A 77 15.68 6.47 15.48
C ASP A 77 16.22 5.39 16.44
N ASP A 78 15.77 5.43 17.69
CA ASP A 78 15.93 4.41 18.73
C ASP A 78 14.52 4.14 19.30
N ASP A 79 14.05 2.90 19.28
CA ASP A 79 12.66 2.57 19.63
C ASP A 79 12.31 2.96 21.08
N ALA A 80 13.28 2.86 21.99
CA ALA A 80 13.12 3.14 23.41
C ALA A 80 13.16 4.64 23.74
N VAL A 81 13.68 5.48 22.83
CA VAL A 81 13.82 6.93 23.05
C VAL A 81 12.66 7.66 22.39
N ALA A 82 11.82 8.31 23.19
CA ALA A 82 10.72 9.11 22.68
C ALA A 82 11.23 10.17 21.69
N GLN A 83 10.58 10.24 20.52
CA GLN A 83 10.93 11.19 19.46
C GLN A 83 9.66 11.84 18.91
N PRO A 84 9.54 13.19 18.96
CA PRO A 84 8.36 13.90 18.46
C PRO A 84 8.04 13.59 17.00
N GLY A 85 6.75 13.46 16.68
CA GLY A 85 6.27 13.16 15.32
C GLY A 85 6.52 11.72 14.85
N ARG A 86 6.99 10.83 15.74
CA ARG A 86 7.36 9.44 15.41
C ARG A 86 6.77 8.45 16.42
N SER A 87 6.64 7.20 16.01
CA SER A 87 6.02 6.13 16.81
C SER A 87 6.99 4.99 17.08
N SER A 88 6.86 4.38 18.25
CA SER A 88 7.55 3.13 18.59
C SER A 88 6.85 1.90 17.98
N THR A 89 7.50 0.75 18.11
CA THR A 89 6.92 -0.57 17.85
C THR A 89 5.69 -0.85 18.70
N THR A 90 5.68 -0.36 19.96
CA THR A 90 4.56 -0.52 20.91
C THR A 90 3.38 0.36 20.51
N ASP A 91 3.61 1.63 20.21
CA ASP A 91 2.57 2.57 19.76
C ASP A 91 1.84 2.01 18.53
N SER A 92 2.62 1.46 17.58
CA SER A 92 2.11 0.89 16.34
C SER A 92 1.25 -0.36 16.58
N ALA A 93 1.69 -1.26 17.47
CA ALA A 93 0.93 -2.48 17.79
C ALA A 93 -0.37 -2.17 18.54
N VAL A 94 -0.35 -1.20 19.46
CA VAL A 94 -1.56 -0.72 20.16
C VAL A 94 -2.54 -0.09 19.18
N PHE A 95 -2.04 0.74 18.25
CA PHE A 95 -2.86 1.31 17.19
C PHE A 95 -3.53 0.22 16.35
N LEU A 96 -2.76 -0.74 15.83
CA LEU A 96 -3.31 -1.82 15.01
C LEU A 96 -4.33 -2.66 15.78
N LYS A 97 -4.07 -2.99 17.05
CA LYS A 97 -5.03 -3.70 17.90
C LYS A 97 -6.37 -2.96 17.96
N ALA A 98 -6.34 -1.65 18.22
CA ALA A 98 -7.55 -0.84 18.33
C ALA A 98 -8.34 -0.80 17.02
N GLU A 99 -7.65 -0.73 15.87
CA GLU A 99 -8.30 -0.78 14.55
C GLU A 99 -8.90 -2.15 14.26
N VAL A 100 -8.21 -3.24 14.61
CA VAL A 100 -8.76 -4.61 14.48
C VAL A 100 -10.01 -4.79 15.36
N ASP A 101 -9.98 -4.33 16.62
CA ASP A 101 -11.14 -4.39 17.51
C ASP A 101 -12.34 -3.62 16.93
N LYS A 102 -12.11 -2.43 16.35
CA LYS A 102 -13.15 -1.64 15.65
C LYS A 102 -13.73 -2.40 14.47
N VAL A 103 -12.88 -3.04 13.65
CA VAL A 103 -13.31 -3.79 12.47
C VAL A 103 -14.10 -5.03 12.84
N LEU A 104 -13.66 -5.80 13.84
CA LEU A 104 -14.41 -6.95 14.35
C LEU A 104 -15.79 -6.51 14.87
N LYS A 105 -15.83 -5.43 15.65
CA LYS A 105 -17.09 -4.87 16.17
C LYS A 105 -18.03 -4.39 15.07
N ALA A 106 -17.52 -3.66 14.08
CA ALA A 106 -18.32 -3.08 13.01
C ALA A 106 -18.90 -4.14 12.06
N THR A 107 -18.18 -5.25 11.89
CA THR A 107 -18.51 -6.25 10.86
C THR A 107 -19.10 -7.55 11.42
N GLY A 108 -19.06 -7.73 12.76
CA GLY A 108 -19.49 -8.95 13.44
C GLY A 108 -18.62 -10.17 13.15
N ALA A 109 -17.50 -10.01 12.42
CA ALA A 109 -16.60 -11.11 12.13
C ALA A 109 -15.85 -11.56 13.38
N SER A 110 -15.56 -12.86 13.48
CA SER A 110 -14.72 -13.44 14.54
C SER A 110 -13.23 -13.34 14.27
N LYS A 111 -12.83 -13.21 13.00
CA LYS A 111 -11.44 -13.04 12.58
C LYS A 111 -11.29 -12.03 11.46
N VAL A 112 -10.10 -11.43 11.38
CA VAL A 112 -9.66 -10.57 10.28
C VAL A 112 -8.55 -11.23 9.44
N VAL A 113 -8.30 -10.67 8.27
CA VAL A 113 -7.05 -10.82 7.50
C VAL A 113 -6.23 -9.53 7.69
N LEU A 114 -4.92 -9.66 7.89
CA LEU A 114 -4.02 -8.52 7.97
C LEU A 114 -3.09 -8.51 6.76
N ILE A 115 -2.99 -7.38 6.07
CA ILE A 115 -2.09 -7.19 4.93
C ILE A 115 -1.20 -5.99 5.21
N GLY A 116 0.11 -6.17 5.21
CA GLY A 116 1.08 -5.13 5.53
C GLY A 116 2.13 -4.95 4.44
N ASN A 117 2.53 -3.70 4.22
CA ASN A 117 3.72 -3.36 3.43
C ASN A 117 4.82 -2.84 4.35
N SER A 118 6.08 -3.20 4.06
CA SER A 118 7.24 -2.61 4.72
C SER A 118 7.11 -2.68 6.26
N ARG A 119 7.39 -1.59 6.97
CA ARG A 119 7.19 -1.43 8.43
C ARG A 119 5.86 -1.99 8.95
N GLY A 120 4.77 -1.79 8.21
CA GLY A 120 3.44 -2.25 8.62
C GLY A 120 3.38 -3.77 8.81
N GLY A 121 4.25 -4.53 8.13
CA GLY A 121 4.39 -5.95 8.34
C GLY A 121 4.95 -6.30 9.73
N ASN A 122 5.96 -5.58 10.22
CA ASN A 122 6.47 -5.78 11.58
C ASN A 122 5.49 -5.30 12.65
N THR A 123 4.66 -4.29 12.36
CA THR A 123 3.52 -3.93 13.22
C THR A 123 2.54 -5.09 13.35
N ILE A 124 2.18 -5.74 12.23
CA ILE A 124 1.32 -6.93 12.21
C ILE A 124 1.95 -8.08 12.99
N ARG A 125 3.24 -8.38 12.76
CA ARG A 125 3.96 -9.44 13.47
C ARG A 125 3.94 -9.20 14.99
N ASN A 126 4.25 -7.97 15.42
CA ASN A 126 4.22 -7.60 16.84
C ASN A 126 2.80 -7.76 17.44
N TYR A 127 1.77 -7.27 16.75
CA TYR A 127 0.39 -7.42 17.21
C TYR A 127 -0.04 -8.88 17.32
N VAL A 128 0.28 -9.70 16.31
CA VAL A 128 -0.10 -11.13 16.30
C VAL A 128 0.64 -11.91 17.39
N GLN A 129 1.93 -11.66 17.58
CA GLN A 129 2.75 -12.37 18.57
C GLN A 129 2.51 -11.88 20.00
N ASN A 130 2.49 -10.57 20.22
CA ASN A 130 2.55 -9.95 21.55
C ASN A 130 1.24 -9.21 21.93
N GLY A 131 0.45 -8.78 20.95
CA GLY A 131 -0.76 -7.96 21.16
C GLY A 131 -2.07 -8.74 21.21
N GLY A 132 -2.02 -10.08 21.27
CA GLY A 132 -3.20 -10.96 21.29
C GLY A 132 -3.82 -11.24 19.92
N GLY A 133 -3.21 -10.77 18.83
CA GLY A 133 -3.74 -10.95 17.48
C GLY A 133 -3.87 -12.42 17.03
N ALA A 134 -3.08 -13.33 17.61
CA ALA A 134 -3.16 -14.77 17.31
C ALA A 134 -4.59 -15.36 17.44
N ALA A 135 -5.40 -14.84 18.37
CA ALA A 135 -6.77 -15.32 18.58
C ALA A 135 -7.75 -14.89 17.47
N VAL A 136 -7.52 -13.72 16.86
CA VAL A 136 -8.49 -13.02 16.00
C VAL A 136 -8.00 -12.80 14.58
N VAL A 137 -6.82 -13.31 14.22
CA VAL A 137 -6.28 -13.23 12.85
C VAL A 137 -6.34 -14.60 12.19
N SER A 138 -6.81 -14.65 10.95
CA SER A 138 -6.88 -15.87 10.14
C SER A 138 -5.69 -16.01 9.20
N HIS A 139 -5.33 -14.91 8.54
CA HIS A 139 -4.27 -14.84 7.55
C HIS A 139 -3.49 -13.55 7.71
N VAL A 140 -2.20 -13.62 7.41
CA VAL A 140 -1.29 -12.49 7.32
C VAL A 140 -0.58 -12.53 5.97
N VAL A 141 -0.53 -11.37 5.30
CA VAL A 141 0.22 -11.17 4.06
C VAL A 141 1.18 -9.99 4.22
N LEU A 142 2.46 -10.22 3.96
CA LEU A 142 3.53 -9.26 4.19
C LEU A 142 4.31 -9.01 2.90
N GLY A 143 4.18 -7.82 2.31
CA GLY A 143 4.97 -7.45 1.14
C GLY A 143 6.16 -6.57 1.51
N GLY A 144 7.37 -6.97 1.11
CA GLY A 144 8.59 -6.18 1.33
C GLY A 144 8.85 -5.93 2.82
N ASN A 145 8.35 -6.80 3.70
CA ASN A 145 8.49 -6.61 5.14
C ASN A 145 9.97 -6.70 5.53
N PRO A 146 10.51 -5.77 6.34
CA PRO A 146 11.86 -5.86 6.86
C PRO A 146 11.90 -6.89 8.01
N ALA A 147 11.62 -8.16 7.69
CA ALA A 147 11.37 -9.25 8.63
C ALA A 147 12.62 -9.66 9.42
N HIS A 148 13.79 -9.38 8.86
CA HIS A 148 15.10 -9.57 9.47
C HIS A 148 15.85 -8.24 9.65
N GLY A 149 15.14 -7.11 9.53
CA GLY A 149 15.71 -5.77 9.45
C GLY A 149 16.11 -5.35 8.04
N ILE A 150 16.63 -4.13 7.91
CA ILE A 150 17.22 -3.57 6.68
C ILE A 150 18.73 -3.32 6.83
N TRP A 151 19.26 -3.59 8.02
CA TRP A 151 20.67 -3.80 8.32
C TRP A 151 20.80 -4.66 9.58
N ALA A 152 21.87 -5.43 9.72
CA ALA A 152 22.26 -6.15 10.93
C ALA A 152 23.75 -5.91 11.19
N VAL A 153 24.07 -4.71 11.69
CA VAL A 153 25.45 -4.22 11.75
C VAL A 153 25.76 -3.66 13.14
N LYS A 154 26.79 -4.23 13.78
CA LYS A 154 27.21 -3.81 15.12
C LYS A 154 27.64 -2.34 15.14
N GLY A 155 27.22 -1.60 16.16
CA GLY A 155 27.46 -0.17 16.35
C GLY A 155 26.66 0.74 15.42
N PHE A 156 25.75 0.21 14.60
CA PHE A 156 24.95 1.02 13.66
C PHE A 156 23.47 1.00 14.05
N ARG A 157 23.06 1.96 14.87
CA ARG A 157 21.66 2.17 15.29
C ARG A 157 20.95 0.87 15.72
N GLU A 158 21.59 0.09 16.60
CA GLU A 158 21.14 -1.25 16.97
C GLU A 158 19.75 -1.28 17.64
N ASN A 159 19.38 -0.20 18.34
CA ASN A 159 18.08 -0.09 19.00
C ASN A 159 16.95 0.37 18.06
N ASN A 160 17.23 0.61 16.78
CA ASN A 160 16.19 0.91 15.80
C ASN A 160 15.39 -0.34 15.46
N GLU A 161 14.07 -0.23 15.28
CA GLU A 161 13.21 -1.36 14.92
C GLU A 161 13.56 -2.02 13.56
N PHE A 162 14.27 -1.31 12.68
CA PHE A 162 14.78 -1.87 11.42
C PHE A 162 16.15 -2.53 11.53
N SER A 163 16.79 -2.49 12.70
CA SER A 163 18.02 -3.25 12.92
C SER A 163 17.68 -4.73 13.17
N GLY A 164 18.28 -5.62 12.40
CA GLY A 164 18.27 -7.07 12.62
C GLY A 164 18.89 -7.49 13.95
N LEU A 165 19.68 -6.61 14.58
CA LEU A 165 20.28 -6.83 15.89
C LEU A 165 19.45 -6.25 17.04
N SER A 166 18.35 -5.55 16.75
CA SER A 166 17.51 -4.97 17.80
C SER A 166 16.87 -6.07 18.66
N GLY A 167 16.61 -5.75 19.93
CA GLY A 167 15.85 -6.64 20.82
C GLY A 167 14.45 -6.95 20.26
N PHE A 168 13.84 -5.96 19.61
CA PHE A 168 12.56 -6.11 18.91
C PHE A 168 12.63 -7.17 17.80
N MET A 169 13.59 -7.06 16.87
CA MET A 169 13.70 -8.01 15.76
C MET A 169 14.08 -9.41 16.24
N THR A 170 15.00 -9.49 17.21
CA THR A 170 15.42 -10.77 17.82
C THR A 170 14.23 -11.47 18.47
N GLN A 171 13.36 -10.75 19.17
CA GLN A 171 12.15 -11.31 19.78
C GLN A 171 11.13 -11.80 18.73
N LEU A 172 10.92 -11.03 17.65
CA LEU A 172 10.00 -11.43 16.60
C LEU A 172 10.49 -12.70 15.87
N ASN A 173 11.79 -12.82 15.63
CA ASN A 173 12.38 -13.95 14.89
C ASN A 173 12.72 -15.16 15.78
N ALA A 174 12.53 -15.08 17.10
CA ALA A 174 12.74 -16.22 18.00
C ALA A 174 11.84 -17.41 17.58
N PRO A 175 12.34 -18.67 17.60
CA PRO A 175 11.55 -19.86 17.29
C PRO A 175 10.21 -19.93 18.04
N LYS A 176 9.11 -20.18 17.31
CA LYS A 176 7.75 -20.36 17.87
C LYS A 176 7.34 -21.82 18.01
N GLY A 177 8.19 -22.74 17.57
CA GLY A 177 7.96 -24.18 17.59
C GLY A 177 9.27 -24.96 17.47
N ALA A 178 9.19 -26.28 17.64
CA ALA A 178 10.34 -27.17 17.60
C ALA A 178 11.07 -27.17 16.25
N ASN A 179 10.38 -26.84 15.15
CA ASN A 179 11.01 -26.77 13.84
C ASN A 179 11.64 -25.41 13.55
N GLY A 180 11.61 -24.46 14.48
CA GLY A 180 12.21 -23.15 14.33
C GLY A 180 11.40 -22.20 13.46
N GLU A 181 10.07 -22.34 13.41
CA GLU A 181 9.19 -21.40 12.72
C GLU A 181 9.28 -20.01 13.34
N GLU A 182 9.27 -18.98 12.52
CA GLU A 182 9.29 -17.57 12.96
C GLU A 182 7.89 -16.99 13.05
N VAL A 183 6.90 -17.68 12.48
CA VAL A 183 5.52 -17.23 12.41
C VAL A 183 4.69 -17.80 13.55
N THR A 184 3.74 -17.01 14.06
CA THR A 184 2.87 -17.43 15.16
C THR A 184 1.96 -18.59 14.72
N PRO A 185 1.92 -19.71 15.48
CA PRO A 185 1.08 -20.86 15.16
C PRO A 185 -0.41 -20.53 15.05
N GLY A 186 -1.13 -21.27 14.21
CA GLY A 186 -2.58 -21.14 14.02
C GLY A 186 -3.02 -20.02 13.06
N VAL A 187 -2.12 -19.11 12.70
CA VAL A 187 -2.32 -18.09 11.65
C VAL A 187 -1.63 -18.57 10.37
N LYS A 188 -2.24 -18.33 9.20
CA LYS A 188 -1.61 -18.63 7.90
C LYS A 188 -0.82 -17.43 7.41
N TRP A 189 0.42 -17.64 6.98
CA TRP A 189 1.33 -16.55 6.60
C TRP A 189 1.78 -16.64 5.14
N LEU A 190 1.74 -15.51 4.46
CA LEU A 190 2.34 -15.28 3.16
C LEU A 190 3.34 -14.12 3.25
N THR A 191 4.55 -14.32 2.72
CA THR A 191 5.47 -13.22 2.40
C THR A 191 5.57 -13.05 0.90
N LEU A 192 5.59 -11.80 0.46
CA LEU A 192 5.82 -11.39 -0.91
C LEU A 192 7.12 -10.59 -0.91
N ARG A 193 8.14 -11.09 -1.60
CA ARG A 193 9.45 -10.44 -1.69
C ARG A 193 9.86 -10.22 -3.13
N SER A 194 10.72 -9.23 -3.33
CA SER A 194 11.42 -9.09 -4.60
C SER A 194 12.44 -10.21 -4.78
N ASP A 195 12.80 -10.49 -6.03
CA ASP A 195 13.99 -11.27 -6.36
C ASP A 195 15.27 -10.51 -5.99
N ASN A 196 15.38 -9.23 -6.37
CA ASN A 196 16.55 -8.39 -6.08
C ASN A 196 16.32 -6.86 -6.12
N ASN A 197 15.11 -6.39 -6.46
CA ASN A 197 14.84 -4.96 -6.69
C ASN A 197 14.15 -4.27 -5.51
N ASP A 198 14.03 -4.92 -4.35
CA ASP A 198 13.52 -4.27 -3.13
C ASP A 198 14.57 -3.27 -2.62
N LYS A 199 14.20 -1.99 -2.45
CA LYS A 199 15.07 -0.92 -1.96
C LYS A 199 15.83 -1.25 -0.67
N TYR A 200 15.26 -2.02 0.25
CA TYR A 200 15.79 -2.20 1.60
C TYR A 200 16.31 -3.61 1.88
N ALA A 201 15.77 -4.64 1.22
CA ALA A 201 16.34 -5.99 1.28
C ALA A 201 17.53 -6.10 0.32
N GLN A 202 18.65 -5.46 0.69
CA GLN A 202 19.83 -5.29 -0.17
C GLN A 202 21.11 -5.64 0.59
N PRO A 203 22.06 -6.38 -0.01
CA PRO A 203 23.34 -6.69 0.62
C PRO A 203 24.23 -5.45 0.80
N ASP A 204 24.06 -4.43 -0.04
CA ASP A 204 24.80 -3.18 0.01
C ASP A 204 24.00 -2.05 0.71
N GLY A 205 24.71 -1.24 1.49
CA GLY A 205 24.13 -0.18 2.31
C GLY A 205 23.78 1.13 1.60
N VAL A 206 23.80 1.20 0.26
CA VAL A 206 23.43 2.41 -0.51
C VAL A 206 22.14 3.06 0.01
N TRP A 207 21.08 2.27 0.21
CA TRP A 207 19.76 2.81 0.56
C TRP A 207 19.54 3.09 2.04
N ILE A 208 20.51 2.73 2.88
CA ILE A 208 20.57 3.11 4.31
C ILE A 208 21.60 4.23 4.57
N GLY A 209 22.13 4.84 3.51
CA GLY A 209 23.10 5.94 3.58
C GLY A 209 24.53 5.50 3.91
N ALA A 210 24.87 4.24 3.67
CA ALA A 210 26.20 3.67 3.88
C ALA A 210 26.66 2.85 2.66
N PRO A 211 26.82 3.49 1.47
CA PRO A 211 27.19 2.78 0.24
C PRO A 211 28.52 2.03 0.38
N GLY A 212 28.59 0.81 -0.14
CA GLY A 212 29.77 -0.07 -0.03
C GLY A 212 29.89 -0.80 1.31
N ARG A 213 29.06 -0.48 2.31
CA ARG A 213 29.03 -1.19 3.59
C ARG A 213 28.03 -2.35 3.51
N PRO A 214 28.44 -3.59 3.83
CA PRO A 214 27.50 -4.71 3.93
C PRO A 214 26.41 -4.43 4.95
N THR A 215 25.15 -4.64 4.57
CA THR A 215 24.00 -4.56 5.48
C THR A 215 23.84 -5.83 6.30
N ASN A 216 24.43 -6.95 5.86
CA ASN A 216 24.15 -8.30 6.34
C ASN A 216 22.68 -8.73 6.18
N ILE A 217 21.97 -8.12 5.23
CA ILE A 217 20.60 -8.48 4.83
C ILE A 217 20.62 -8.86 3.35
N GLY A 218 20.11 -10.04 3.01
CA GLY A 218 19.99 -10.49 1.62
C GLY A 218 18.64 -10.11 0.99
N PHE A 219 18.49 -10.39 -0.30
CA PHE A 219 17.23 -10.22 -1.03
C PHE A 219 16.09 -11.09 -0.48
N ASP A 220 16.44 -12.18 0.19
CA ASP A 220 15.53 -13.10 0.88
C ASP A 220 15.17 -12.64 2.29
N GLY A 221 15.75 -11.54 2.80
CA GLY A 221 15.48 -10.99 4.14
C GLY A 221 13.99 -10.80 4.52
N PRO A 222 13.06 -10.53 3.60
CA PRO A 222 11.62 -10.49 3.91
C PRO A 222 10.96 -11.85 4.15
N ALA A 223 11.59 -12.96 3.73
CA ALA A 223 11.04 -14.30 3.89
C ALA A 223 10.99 -14.68 5.38
N LEU A 224 10.00 -15.49 5.75
CA LEU A 224 9.84 -16.00 7.11
C LEU A 224 9.72 -17.52 7.08
N LYS A 225 10.44 -18.19 7.96
CA LYS A 225 10.33 -19.63 8.16
C LYS A 225 8.96 -19.98 8.75
N GLY A 226 8.26 -20.93 8.11
CA GLY A 226 6.88 -21.31 8.43
C GLY A 226 5.82 -20.51 7.66
N ALA A 227 6.20 -19.51 6.86
CA ALA A 227 5.31 -18.86 5.90
C ALA A 227 5.38 -19.53 4.51
N THR A 228 4.34 -19.31 3.70
CA THR A 228 4.47 -19.42 2.24
C THR A 228 5.28 -18.21 1.77
N ASN A 229 6.41 -18.43 1.11
CA ASN A 229 7.28 -17.34 0.64
C ASN A 229 7.23 -17.29 -0.90
N VAL A 230 6.74 -16.18 -1.46
CA VAL A 230 6.63 -15.98 -2.91
C VAL A 230 7.57 -14.87 -3.36
N VAL A 231 8.29 -15.13 -4.45
CA VAL A 231 9.19 -14.17 -5.09
C VAL A 231 8.45 -13.52 -6.26
N LEU A 232 8.44 -12.19 -6.28
CA LEU A 232 7.87 -11.36 -7.33
C LEU A 232 9.03 -10.80 -8.18
N PRO A 233 9.22 -11.30 -9.42
CA PRO A 233 10.32 -10.88 -10.26
C PRO A 233 10.33 -9.37 -10.49
N ARG A 234 11.48 -8.73 -10.27
CA ARG A 234 11.75 -7.31 -10.51
C ARG A 234 10.86 -6.30 -9.75
N ALA A 235 10.03 -6.77 -8.82
CA ALA A 235 9.16 -5.89 -8.03
C ALA A 235 10.01 -4.99 -7.13
N ASP A 236 9.73 -3.70 -7.10
CA ASP A 236 10.33 -2.81 -6.11
C ASP A 236 9.72 -3.01 -4.72
N HIS A 237 10.29 -2.35 -3.70
CA HIS A 237 9.88 -2.51 -2.31
C HIS A 237 8.38 -2.27 -2.07
N ARG A 238 7.77 -1.32 -2.77
CA ARG A 238 6.35 -0.99 -2.64
C ARG A 238 5.49 -1.88 -3.52
N GLU A 239 5.95 -2.22 -4.71
CA GLU A 239 5.28 -3.15 -5.62
C GLU A 239 5.08 -4.55 -5.03
N THR A 240 5.91 -4.96 -4.06
CA THR A 240 5.67 -6.20 -3.29
C THR A 240 4.29 -6.28 -2.62
N SER A 241 3.59 -5.14 -2.48
CA SER A 241 2.24 -5.06 -1.90
C SER A 241 1.21 -4.41 -2.82
N PHE A 242 1.63 -3.49 -3.70
CA PHE A 242 0.70 -2.66 -4.48
C PHE A 242 0.61 -3.04 -5.97
N SER A 243 1.47 -3.95 -6.44
CA SER A 243 1.47 -4.39 -7.84
C SER A 243 0.32 -5.36 -8.17
N PRO A 244 -0.06 -5.48 -9.45
CA PRO A 244 -0.93 -6.55 -9.95
C PRO A 244 -0.47 -7.95 -9.52
N ALA A 245 0.83 -8.24 -9.57
CA ALA A 245 1.40 -9.54 -9.22
C ALA A 245 1.27 -9.84 -7.71
N ALA A 246 1.53 -8.83 -6.86
CA ALA A 246 1.32 -8.95 -5.42
C ALA A 246 -0.15 -9.21 -5.08
N PHE A 247 -1.07 -8.52 -5.75
CA PHE A 247 -2.52 -8.77 -5.61
C PHE A 247 -2.89 -10.19 -6.03
N ALA A 248 -2.39 -10.68 -7.17
CA ALA A 248 -2.71 -12.03 -7.64
C ALA A 248 -2.24 -13.12 -6.66
N ALA A 249 -1.01 -13.02 -6.16
CA ALA A 249 -0.47 -13.94 -5.16
C ALA A 249 -1.26 -13.89 -3.84
N THR A 250 -1.60 -12.68 -3.38
CA THR A 250 -2.43 -12.46 -2.20
C THR A 250 -3.81 -13.10 -2.36
N TRP A 251 -4.48 -12.85 -3.47
CA TRP A 251 -5.81 -13.39 -3.75
C TRP A 251 -5.78 -14.93 -3.78
N GLN A 252 -4.80 -15.51 -4.46
CA GLN A 252 -4.64 -16.97 -4.52
C GLN A 252 -4.39 -17.58 -3.16
N PHE A 253 -3.56 -16.93 -2.33
CA PHE A 253 -3.32 -17.39 -0.97
C PHE A 253 -4.58 -17.34 -0.08
N LEU A 254 -5.39 -16.28 -0.21
CA LEU A 254 -6.60 -16.11 0.60
C LEU A 254 -7.77 -17.00 0.15
N THR A 255 -7.86 -17.31 -1.15
CA THR A 255 -9.04 -17.96 -1.73
C THR A 255 -8.78 -19.36 -2.28
N GLY A 256 -7.52 -19.75 -2.45
CA GLY A 256 -7.11 -21.02 -3.10
C GLY A 256 -7.23 -21.02 -4.63
N THR A 257 -7.64 -19.91 -5.25
CA THR A 257 -7.84 -19.81 -6.72
C THR A 257 -7.28 -18.50 -7.25
N ALA A 258 -6.92 -18.44 -8.53
CA ALA A 258 -6.48 -17.19 -9.16
C ALA A 258 -7.60 -16.12 -9.16
N PRO A 259 -7.28 -14.82 -9.12
CA PRO A 259 -8.29 -13.78 -9.32
C PRO A 259 -8.87 -13.85 -10.74
N ARG A 260 -10.10 -13.37 -10.92
CA ARG A 260 -10.70 -13.22 -12.25
C ARG A 260 -9.91 -12.24 -13.12
N SER A 261 -9.39 -11.17 -12.50
CA SER A 261 -8.56 -10.17 -13.18
C SER A 261 -7.67 -9.43 -12.18
N THR A 262 -6.53 -8.95 -12.64
CA THR A 262 -5.68 -8.01 -11.88
C THR A 262 -5.95 -6.55 -12.22
N GLU A 263 -6.84 -6.31 -13.19
CA GLU A 263 -7.27 -4.97 -13.60
C GLU A 263 -8.32 -4.39 -12.65
N VAL A 264 -8.41 -3.05 -12.68
CA VAL A 264 -9.44 -2.31 -11.94
C VAL A 264 -10.67 -2.14 -12.83
N ALA A 265 -11.76 -2.82 -12.47
CA ALA A 265 -13.04 -2.66 -13.15
C ALA A 265 -13.67 -1.30 -12.79
N ALA A 266 -14.19 -0.61 -13.80
CA ALA A 266 -14.86 0.67 -13.62
C ALA A 266 -16.27 0.53 -13.04
N GLU A 267 -16.69 1.51 -12.25
CA GLU A 267 -18.07 1.68 -11.75
C GLU A 267 -18.73 2.88 -12.41
N THR A 268 -20.03 2.81 -12.68
CA THR A 268 -20.78 3.92 -13.28
C THR A 268 -20.85 5.13 -12.36
N ASN A 269 -21.07 4.91 -11.07
CA ASN A 269 -21.19 5.95 -10.05
C ASN A 269 -19.93 5.95 -9.20
N VAL A 270 -19.12 6.99 -9.32
CA VAL A 270 -17.87 7.13 -8.59
C VAL A 270 -18.04 8.11 -7.45
N VAL A 271 -17.87 7.63 -6.22
CA VAL A 271 -17.81 8.49 -5.03
C VAL A 271 -16.40 8.44 -4.46
N LEU A 272 -15.77 9.62 -4.39
CA LEU A 272 -14.44 9.78 -3.84
C LEU A 272 -14.50 10.38 -2.44
N SER A 273 -13.66 9.86 -1.56
CA SER A 273 -13.44 10.38 -0.22
C SER A 273 -12.04 9.98 0.23
N GLY A 274 -11.55 10.67 1.25
CA GLY A 274 -10.29 10.40 1.91
C GLY A 274 -10.06 11.44 2.99
N ARG A 275 -8.82 11.52 3.47
CA ARG A 275 -8.40 12.50 4.47
C ARG A 275 -7.36 13.48 3.92
N ALA A 276 -7.50 14.75 4.25
CA ALA A 276 -6.44 15.75 4.09
C ALA A 276 -5.56 15.73 5.35
N ILE A 277 -4.33 15.27 5.20
CA ILE A 277 -3.44 14.95 6.32
C ILE A 277 -2.02 15.48 6.11
N GLY A 278 -1.31 15.75 7.20
CA GLY A 278 0.13 16.03 7.18
C GLY A 278 0.97 14.77 6.98
N ALA A 279 2.30 14.93 6.97
CA ALA A 279 3.25 13.82 6.90
C ALA A 279 3.10 12.84 8.09
N GLU A 280 2.58 13.35 9.20
CA GLU A 280 2.34 12.65 10.46
C GLU A 280 1.00 11.87 10.46
N ASN A 281 0.28 11.81 9.33
CA ASN A 281 -1.09 11.26 9.22
C ASN A 281 -2.15 11.95 10.12
N LEU A 282 -1.81 13.13 10.64
CA LEU A 282 -2.71 13.97 11.42
C LEU A 282 -3.55 14.87 10.50
N SER A 283 -4.81 15.09 10.87
CA SER A 283 -5.75 15.90 10.10
C SER A 283 -5.26 17.35 9.95
N LEU A 284 -5.38 17.91 8.76
CA LEU A 284 -5.13 19.33 8.48
C LEU A 284 -6.36 20.17 8.87
N ASN A 285 -6.70 20.15 10.15
CA ASN A 285 -7.85 20.88 10.68
C ASN A 285 -7.74 22.38 10.37
N GLY A 286 -8.81 22.97 9.83
CA GLY A 286 -8.83 24.35 9.35
C GLY A 286 -8.30 24.54 7.93
N GLY A 287 -7.85 23.48 7.26
CA GLY A 287 -7.50 23.52 5.84
C GLY A 287 -8.72 23.64 4.93
N GLN A 288 -8.48 23.87 3.64
CA GLN A 288 -9.51 23.92 2.61
C GLN A 288 -9.10 23.08 1.39
N LEU A 289 -10.05 22.34 0.84
CA LEU A 289 -9.94 21.64 -0.43
C LEU A 289 -10.89 22.26 -1.46
N SER A 290 -10.40 22.48 -2.67
CA SER A 290 -11.23 22.68 -3.86
C SER A 290 -10.83 21.68 -4.95
N VAL A 291 -11.80 21.11 -5.66
CA VAL A 291 -11.58 20.14 -6.74
C VAL A 291 -12.11 20.71 -8.04
N TYR A 292 -11.31 20.61 -9.10
CA TYR A 292 -11.64 21.10 -10.44
C TYR A 292 -11.54 19.96 -11.44
N ALA A 293 -12.54 19.83 -12.32
CA ALA A 293 -12.40 19.00 -13.52
C ALA A 293 -11.38 19.67 -14.46
N VAL A 294 -10.44 18.89 -14.99
CA VAL A 294 -9.40 19.40 -15.89
C VAL A 294 -9.38 18.64 -17.21
N ASP A 295 -8.96 19.32 -18.27
CA ASP A 295 -8.62 18.67 -19.52
C ASP A 295 -7.37 17.79 -19.32
N PRO A 296 -7.43 16.48 -19.61
CA PRO A 296 -6.32 15.56 -19.31
C PRO A 296 -5.08 15.77 -20.17
N ALA A 297 -5.20 16.45 -21.32
CA ALA A 297 -4.06 16.71 -22.21
C ALA A 297 -3.29 17.98 -21.82
N THR A 298 -3.96 18.95 -21.19
CA THR A 298 -3.41 20.29 -20.91
C THR A 298 -3.36 20.66 -19.43
N GLY A 299 -4.15 20.00 -18.57
CA GLY A 299 -4.30 20.34 -17.16
C GLY A 299 -5.16 21.59 -16.90
N VAL A 300 -5.76 22.18 -17.94
CA VAL A 300 -6.60 23.39 -17.82
C VAL A 300 -7.95 23.03 -17.20
N ARG A 301 -8.41 23.85 -16.25
CA ARG A 301 -9.73 23.71 -15.61
C ARG A 301 -10.85 23.88 -16.63
N GLN A 302 -11.86 23.02 -16.55
CA GLN A 302 -13.03 23.02 -17.44
C GLN A 302 -14.23 23.82 -16.90
N GLY A 303 -14.02 24.62 -15.84
CA GLY A 303 -15.05 25.42 -15.19
C GLY A 303 -14.71 25.74 -13.74
N ASP A 304 -15.75 26.12 -12.98
CA ASP A 304 -15.65 26.36 -11.54
C ASP A 304 -15.34 25.07 -10.75
N ALA A 305 -15.06 25.23 -9.45
CA ALA A 305 -14.85 24.10 -8.56
C ALA A 305 -16.08 23.20 -8.54
N VAL A 306 -15.87 21.90 -8.77
CA VAL A 306 -16.93 20.87 -8.73
C VAL A 306 -17.13 20.30 -7.32
N HIS A 307 -16.22 20.62 -6.39
CA HIS A 307 -16.32 20.29 -4.98
C HIS A 307 -15.47 21.25 -4.16
N THR A 308 -15.99 21.74 -3.04
CA THR A 308 -15.23 22.53 -2.06
C THR A 308 -15.54 22.03 -0.66
N LYS A 309 -14.52 21.92 0.18
CA LYS A 309 -14.67 21.41 1.55
C LYS A 309 -13.67 22.07 2.50
N ASN A 310 -14.18 22.57 3.61
CA ASN A 310 -13.35 22.92 4.76
C ASN A 310 -13.02 21.63 5.54
N ILE A 311 -11.76 21.49 5.93
CA ILE A 311 -11.23 20.29 6.58
C ILE A 311 -11.40 20.42 8.09
N GLY A 312 -12.17 19.50 8.67
CA GLY A 312 -12.42 19.44 10.11
C GLY A 312 -11.41 18.57 10.86
N ALA A 313 -11.70 18.31 12.13
CA ALA A 313 -10.84 17.51 13.02
C ALA A 313 -10.64 16.06 12.54
N ASP A 314 -11.61 15.47 11.83
CA ASP A 314 -11.49 14.13 11.26
C ASP A 314 -10.63 14.09 9.98
N GLY A 315 -10.32 15.25 9.41
CA GLY A 315 -9.57 15.41 8.19
C GLY A 315 -10.34 15.04 6.92
N ARG A 316 -11.61 14.62 7.01
CA ARG A 316 -12.33 14.07 5.84
C ARG A 316 -12.73 15.17 4.86
N TRP A 317 -12.43 14.93 3.59
CA TRP A 317 -12.75 15.88 2.52
C TRP A 317 -13.93 15.45 1.63
N GLY A 318 -14.27 14.16 1.63
CA GLY A 318 -15.43 13.63 0.92
C GLY A 318 -16.74 13.68 1.74
N PRO A 319 -17.82 13.07 1.24
CA PRO A 319 -17.92 12.43 -0.07
C PRO A 319 -17.99 13.44 -1.22
N PHE A 320 -17.44 13.08 -2.37
CA PHE A 320 -17.50 13.82 -3.63
C PHE A 320 -17.99 12.88 -4.74
N SER A 321 -19.08 13.25 -5.41
CA SER A 321 -19.62 12.51 -6.56
C SER A 321 -18.84 12.87 -7.82
N ALA A 322 -17.89 12.02 -8.20
CA ALA A 322 -16.98 12.21 -9.33
C ALA A 322 -17.49 11.53 -10.61
N ARG A 323 -16.94 11.95 -11.75
CA ARG A 323 -17.10 11.30 -13.05
C ARG A 323 -15.89 10.41 -13.30
N GLY A 324 -16.10 9.11 -13.48
CA GLY A 324 -15.00 8.13 -13.46
C GLY A 324 -13.94 8.30 -14.57
N GLY A 325 -14.33 8.86 -15.72
CA GLY A 325 -13.42 9.17 -16.84
C GLY A 325 -12.81 10.58 -16.80
N THR A 326 -13.06 11.37 -15.76
CA THR A 326 -12.57 12.76 -15.66
C THR A 326 -11.28 12.83 -14.84
N ALA A 327 -10.29 13.55 -15.36
CA ALA A 327 -9.09 13.95 -14.61
C ALA A 327 -9.43 15.15 -13.72
N TYR A 328 -8.81 15.21 -12.53
CA TYR A 328 -9.09 16.24 -11.53
C TYR A 328 -7.81 16.89 -11.01
N GLU A 329 -7.91 18.19 -10.74
CA GLU A 329 -6.98 18.94 -9.90
C GLU A 329 -7.60 19.08 -8.49
N PHE A 330 -6.85 18.66 -7.47
CA PHE A 330 -7.18 18.87 -6.07
C PHE A 330 -6.29 19.98 -5.52
N VAL A 331 -6.89 21.10 -5.14
CA VAL A 331 -6.21 22.27 -4.56
C VAL A 331 -6.38 22.24 -3.06
N LEU A 332 -5.31 21.90 -2.34
CA LEU A 332 -5.28 21.80 -0.89
C LEU A 332 -4.48 22.96 -0.29
N SER A 333 -5.09 23.72 0.61
CA SER A 333 -4.43 24.76 1.40
C SER A 333 -4.62 24.50 2.89
N ALA A 334 -3.61 24.79 3.70
CA ALA A 334 -3.65 24.69 5.15
C ALA A 334 -2.60 25.63 5.75
N ALA A 335 -2.85 26.14 6.96
CA ALA A 335 -1.91 27.03 7.64
C ALA A 335 -0.54 26.35 7.83
N GLY A 336 0.54 27.05 7.49
CA GLY A 336 1.91 26.52 7.56
C GLY A 336 2.32 25.62 6.40
N TYR A 337 1.50 25.50 5.36
CA TYR A 337 1.79 24.73 4.15
C TYR A 337 1.62 25.59 2.90
N ALA A 338 2.43 25.29 1.88
CA ALA A 338 2.20 25.77 0.52
C ALA A 338 0.86 25.23 -0.01
N THR A 339 0.16 26.02 -0.82
CA THR A 339 -1.01 25.56 -1.55
C THR A 339 -0.56 24.52 -2.57
N THR A 340 -1.07 23.30 -2.42
CA THR A 340 -0.67 22.15 -3.25
C THR A 340 -1.73 21.87 -4.30
N HIS A 341 -1.32 21.87 -5.56
CA HIS A 341 -2.14 21.53 -6.72
C HIS A 341 -1.84 20.10 -7.15
N ILE A 342 -2.68 19.15 -6.77
CA ILE A 342 -2.47 17.72 -7.01
C ILE A 342 -3.30 17.31 -8.23
N TYR A 343 -2.63 16.95 -9.32
CA TYR A 343 -3.25 16.42 -10.53
C TYR A 343 -3.23 14.89 -10.47
N ARG A 344 -4.38 14.27 -10.71
CA ARG A 344 -4.57 12.82 -10.68
C ARG A 344 -5.21 12.32 -11.97
N SER A 345 -4.79 11.13 -12.39
CA SER A 345 -5.49 10.34 -13.41
C SER A 345 -6.96 10.09 -13.03
N PRO A 346 -7.82 9.78 -14.02
CA PRO A 346 -9.22 9.44 -13.76
C PRO A 346 -9.38 8.26 -12.78
N PHE A 347 -10.45 8.33 -11.99
CA PHE A 347 -10.79 7.33 -10.98
C PHE A 347 -11.85 6.37 -11.53
N PRO A 348 -11.49 5.16 -11.97
CA PRO A 348 -12.43 4.25 -12.62
C PRO A 348 -13.56 3.81 -11.69
N ARG A 349 -13.37 3.88 -10.37
CA ARG A 349 -14.34 3.43 -9.37
C ARG A 349 -14.20 4.21 -8.07
N SER A 350 -15.20 4.07 -7.20
CA SER A 350 -15.26 4.75 -5.91
C SER A 350 -14.07 4.41 -5.00
N SER A 351 -13.68 5.33 -4.12
CA SER A 351 -12.64 5.10 -3.12
C SER A 351 -12.84 5.98 -1.90
N SER A 352 -12.67 5.43 -0.71
CA SER A 352 -12.71 6.17 0.56
C SER A 352 -11.32 6.49 1.13
N VAL A 353 -10.25 6.14 0.40
CA VAL A 353 -8.85 6.27 0.85
C VAL A 353 -8.04 7.16 -0.08
N VAL A 354 -8.66 8.12 -0.74
CA VAL A 354 -7.97 9.12 -1.56
C VAL A 354 -7.41 10.20 -0.62
N ASN A 355 -6.36 9.86 0.15
CA ASN A 355 -5.76 10.82 1.06
C ASN A 355 -4.94 11.85 0.29
N LEU A 356 -5.03 13.11 0.72
CA LEU A 356 -4.33 14.24 0.13
C LEU A 356 -3.32 14.76 1.15
N ARG A 357 -2.06 14.87 0.73
CA ARG A 357 -0.98 15.45 1.54
C ARG A 357 -0.45 16.70 0.84
N PRO A 358 -0.27 17.81 1.57
CA PRO A 358 0.36 18.99 1.01
C PRO A 358 1.84 18.69 0.77
N GLU A 359 2.33 19.14 -0.38
CA GLU A 359 3.74 19.02 -0.73
C GLU A 359 4.54 20.15 -0.06
N ARG A 360 5.75 19.84 0.40
CA ARG A 360 6.60 20.82 1.08
C ARG A 360 7.59 21.42 0.06
N LEU A 361 7.62 22.75 0.00
CA LEU A 361 8.75 23.47 -0.57
C LEU A 361 9.95 23.31 0.38
N THR A 362 11.07 22.90 -0.19
CA THR A 362 12.32 22.66 0.53
C THR A 362 13.28 23.84 0.36
N PRO A 363 14.30 24.00 1.21
CA PRO A 363 15.33 25.02 0.99
C PRO A 363 16.01 24.91 -0.38
N ALA A 364 16.13 23.69 -0.93
CA ALA A 364 16.65 23.45 -2.28
C ALA A 364 15.73 23.98 -3.40
N ASP A 365 14.49 24.34 -3.07
CA ASP A 365 13.53 24.95 -3.99
C ASP A 365 13.57 26.49 -3.94
N GLY A 366 14.31 27.10 -3.00
CA GLY A 366 14.20 28.52 -2.65
C GLY A 366 14.56 29.53 -3.75
N SER A 367 15.27 29.11 -4.81
CA SER A 367 15.53 29.94 -6.00
C SER A 367 14.58 29.66 -7.17
N ALA A 368 13.72 28.64 -7.06
CA ALA A 368 12.80 28.25 -8.11
C ALA A 368 11.52 29.12 -8.06
N ASN A 369 11.06 29.56 -9.23
CA ASN A 369 9.80 30.29 -9.35
C ASN A 369 8.62 29.36 -9.58
N VAL A 370 8.88 28.15 -10.08
CA VAL A 370 7.92 27.07 -10.23
C VAL A 370 8.56 25.78 -9.71
N VAL A 371 7.77 25.02 -8.96
CA VAL A 371 8.13 23.68 -8.49
C VAL A 371 7.02 22.71 -8.90
N VAL A 372 7.40 21.69 -9.67
CA VAL A 372 6.51 20.58 -10.04
C VAL A 372 7.14 19.28 -9.55
N VAL A 373 6.35 18.48 -8.83
CA VAL A 373 6.77 17.18 -8.30
C VAL A 373 6.04 16.08 -9.07
N PHE A 374 6.77 15.20 -9.73
CA PHE A 374 6.22 13.98 -10.30
C PHE A 374 6.45 12.83 -9.32
N THR A 375 5.38 12.20 -8.85
CA THR A 375 5.45 11.23 -7.75
C THR A 375 4.74 9.92 -8.06
N ARG A 376 5.34 8.82 -7.58
CA ARG A 376 4.87 7.44 -7.69
C ARG A 376 4.62 6.86 -6.29
N PRO A 377 3.46 7.10 -5.65
CA PRO A 377 3.25 6.71 -4.26
C PRO A 377 3.33 5.20 -3.99
N ARG A 378 3.00 4.38 -4.99
CA ARG A 378 2.86 2.91 -4.86
C ARG A 378 4.04 2.12 -5.43
N GLY A 379 5.16 2.79 -5.67
CA GLY A 379 6.35 2.17 -6.24
C GLY A 379 7.57 3.09 -6.18
N TYR A 380 8.67 2.65 -6.79
CA TYR A 380 9.88 3.44 -7.01
C TYR A 380 10.22 3.48 -8.50
N PHE A 381 10.89 4.52 -8.95
CA PHE A 381 11.38 4.61 -10.33
C PHE A 381 12.63 3.74 -10.49
N ASP A 382 12.63 2.89 -11.51
CA ASP A 382 13.77 2.06 -11.90
C ASP A 382 14.05 2.22 -13.39
N ALA A 383 15.18 2.86 -13.73
CA ALA A 383 15.56 3.15 -15.13
C ALA A 383 15.90 1.90 -15.95
N GLU A 384 16.14 0.75 -15.32
CA GLU A 384 16.43 -0.52 -15.99
C GLU A 384 15.14 -1.32 -16.28
N ARG A 385 14.03 -0.95 -15.64
CA ARG A 385 12.74 -1.66 -15.72
C ARG A 385 11.65 -0.83 -16.40
N ASP A 386 11.59 0.46 -16.10
CA ASP A 386 10.43 1.29 -16.38
C ASP A 386 10.66 2.24 -17.56
N THR A 387 9.59 2.55 -18.28
CA THR A 387 9.55 3.67 -19.22
C THR A 387 8.94 4.87 -18.53
N MET A 388 9.69 5.98 -18.47
CA MET A 388 9.27 7.16 -17.73
C MET A 388 9.80 8.45 -18.35
N ARG A 389 9.00 9.50 -18.25
CA ARG A 389 9.34 10.82 -18.76
C ARG A 389 8.75 11.90 -17.86
N PHE A 390 9.48 12.98 -17.64
CA PHE A 390 8.96 14.12 -16.90
C PHE A 390 9.41 15.40 -17.59
N ASP A 391 8.44 16.19 -18.06
CA ASP A 391 8.66 17.42 -18.82
C ASP A 391 9.61 17.24 -20.02
N GLY A 392 9.44 16.14 -20.76
CA GLY A 392 10.28 15.79 -21.90
C GLY A 392 11.58 15.05 -21.55
N GLN A 393 12.02 15.06 -20.28
CA GLN A 393 13.25 14.41 -19.83
C GLN A 393 13.04 12.92 -19.50
N SER A 394 13.95 12.07 -19.96
CA SER A 394 13.95 10.62 -19.71
C SER A 394 15.39 10.09 -19.50
N PRO A 395 15.72 9.47 -18.35
CA PRO A 395 14.88 9.35 -17.17
C PRO A 395 14.68 10.73 -16.48
N PRO A 396 13.60 10.92 -15.70
CA PRO A 396 13.38 12.13 -14.92
C PRO A 396 14.57 12.49 -14.01
N ALA A 397 14.76 13.77 -13.76
CA ALA A 397 15.85 14.25 -12.91
C ALA A 397 15.85 13.60 -11.52
N GLY A 398 17.03 13.16 -11.07
CA GLY A 398 17.21 12.50 -9.76
C GLY A 398 16.85 11.01 -9.72
N VAL A 399 16.31 10.44 -10.81
CA VAL A 399 16.15 8.98 -10.92
C VAL A 399 17.53 8.34 -11.11
N PRO A 400 17.94 7.38 -10.26
CA PRO A 400 19.22 6.72 -10.38
C PRO A 400 19.25 5.86 -11.66
N PRO A 401 20.43 5.69 -12.29
CA PRO A 401 20.55 4.87 -13.49
C PRO A 401 20.37 3.36 -13.21
N LYS A 402 20.43 2.94 -11.94
CA LYS A 402 20.25 1.55 -11.50
C LYS A 402 19.48 1.48 -10.20
N GLY A 403 18.61 0.48 -10.10
CA GLY A 403 17.83 0.17 -8.90
C GLY A 403 16.70 1.16 -8.58
N SER A 404 15.82 0.73 -7.68
CA SER A 404 14.53 1.38 -7.40
C SER A 404 14.55 2.25 -6.13
N GLY A 405 15.35 3.31 -6.14
CA GLY A 405 15.67 4.11 -4.94
C GLY A 405 14.75 5.27 -4.59
N VAL A 406 14.12 5.88 -5.60
CA VAL A 406 13.39 7.15 -5.46
C VAL A 406 11.98 7.02 -6.03
N SER A 407 10.99 7.61 -5.35
CA SER A 407 9.59 7.56 -5.77
C SER A 407 9.07 8.92 -6.26
N SER A 408 9.96 9.89 -6.45
CA SER A 408 9.60 11.23 -6.91
C SER A 408 10.74 11.89 -7.64
N SER A 409 10.41 12.70 -8.64
CA SER A 409 11.32 13.63 -9.33
C SER A 409 10.79 15.06 -9.16
N ARG A 410 11.69 16.04 -9.09
CA ARG A 410 11.31 17.45 -8.92
C ARG A 410 11.87 18.28 -10.07
N LEU A 411 10.99 19.01 -10.74
CA LEU A 411 11.30 20.03 -11.73
C LEU A 411 11.32 21.40 -11.03
N ARG A 412 12.38 22.17 -11.27
CA ARG A 412 12.58 23.53 -10.77
C ARG A 412 12.83 24.43 -11.94
N ILE A 413 12.02 25.49 -12.07
CA ILE A 413 12.12 26.43 -13.19
C ILE A 413 12.40 27.82 -12.65
N ALA A 414 13.35 28.52 -13.28
CA ALA A 414 13.72 29.89 -12.97
C ALA A 414 12.63 30.91 -13.42
N ALA A 415 12.74 32.16 -12.96
CA ALA A 415 11.78 33.22 -13.28
C ALA A 415 11.66 33.46 -14.80
N SER A 416 10.47 33.89 -15.23
CA SER A 416 10.06 34.34 -16.59
C SER A 416 9.16 33.39 -17.40
N GLU A 417 8.91 32.15 -16.97
CA GLU A 417 7.94 31.30 -17.67
C GLU A 417 6.48 31.67 -17.33
N GLN A 418 5.68 31.90 -18.37
CA GLN A 418 4.22 31.94 -18.25
C GLN A 418 3.71 30.58 -17.75
N GLN A 419 2.53 30.56 -17.11
CA GLN A 419 1.89 29.30 -16.72
C GLN A 419 1.76 28.39 -17.94
N ARG A 420 2.22 27.14 -17.81
CA ARG A 420 2.23 26.15 -18.88
C ARG A 420 1.90 24.76 -18.36
N ALA A 421 1.57 23.87 -19.27
CA ALA A 421 1.42 22.45 -18.97
C ALA A 421 2.78 21.79 -18.73
N VAL A 422 2.83 20.88 -17.76
CA VAL A 422 3.93 19.95 -17.49
C VAL A 422 3.33 18.55 -17.42
N THR A 423 4.00 17.58 -18.06
CA THR A 423 3.52 16.19 -18.14
C THR A 423 4.52 15.23 -17.51
N GLY A 424 4.01 14.32 -16.68
CA GLY A 424 4.70 13.13 -16.22
C GLY A 424 4.10 11.87 -16.86
N GLU A 425 4.95 10.94 -17.28
CA GLU A 425 4.59 9.66 -17.87
C GLU A 425 5.35 8.53 -17.16
N PHE A 426 4.65 7.45 -16.84
CA PHE A 426 5.24 6.25 -16.26
C PHE A 426 4.46 5.01 -16.71
N ASN A 427 5.12 4.08 -17.40
CA ASN A 427 4.58 2.79 -17.85
C ASN A 427 3.15 2.89 -18.46
N GLY A 428 2.89 3.94 -19.25
CA GLY A 428 1.62 4.18 -19.93
C GLY A 428 0.62 5.08 -19.18
N GLU A 429 0.80 5.32 -17.88
CA GLU A 429 0.05 6.36 -17.17
C GLU A 429 0.64 7.73 -17.50
N ARG A 430 -0.22 8.68 -17.89
CA ARG A 430 0.15 10.06 -18.23
C ARG A 430 -0.70 11.03 -17.41
N ILE A 431 -0.03 11.99 -16.77
CA ILE A 431 -0.67 13.06 -16.00
C ILE A 431 -0.10 14.39 -16.46
N THR A 432 -0.99 15.31 -16.82
CA THR A 432 -0.63 16.68 -17.18
C THR A 432 -1.27 17.65 -16.19
N GLY A 433 -0.48 18.59 -15.70
CA GLY A 433 -0.91 19.67 -14.81
C GLY A 433 -0.29 21.00 -15.18
N LEU A 434 -0.85 22.10 -14.68
CA LEU A 434 -0.32 23.44 -14.91
C LEU A 434 0.75 23.79 -13.89
N THR A 435 1.73 24.60 -14.30
CA THR A 435 2.68 25.22 -13.38
C THR A 435 2.00 26.27 -12.50
N TRP A 436 2.42 26.35 -11.24
CA TRP A 436 1.95 27.36 -10.28
C TRP A 436 3.14 28.07 -9.62
N PRO A 437 3.00 29.37 -9.27
CA PRO A 437 4.12 30.18 -8.79
C PRO A 437 4.53 29.80 -7.36
N ALA A 438 5.71 29.17 -7.24
CA ALA A 438 6.33 28.83 -5.96
C ALA A 438 6.66 30.07 -5.10
N VAL A 439 6.93 31.21 -5.73
CA VAL A 439 7.11 32.51 -5.05
C VAL A 439 5.85 33.03 -4.35
N LYS A 440 4.67 32.46 -4.68
CA LYS A 440 3.40 32.71 -3.97
C LYS A 440 3.01 31.53 -3.08
N GLU A 441 3.97 30.67 -2.74
CA GLU A 441 3.77 29.46 -1.95
C GLU A 441 2.80 28.46 -2.59
N HIS A 442 2.88 28.28 -3.93
CA HIS A 442 2.17 27.20 -4.63
C HIS A 442 3.13 26.12 -5.11
N VAL A 443 2.68 24.87 -5.10
CA VAL A 443 3.44 23.72 -5.62
C VAL A 443 2.51 22.81 -6.41
N THR A 444 3.01 22.30 -7.54
CA THR A 444 2.29 21.35 -8.38
C THR A 444 2.76 19.93 -8.09
N VAL A 445 1.82 18.98 -8.00
CA VAL A 445 2.11 17.56 -7.85
C VAL A 445 1.38 16.81 -8.95
N LEU A 446 2.12 16.06 -9.76
CA LEU A 446 1.58 15.07 -10.70
C LEU A 446 1.70 13.70 -10.02
N GLU A 447 0.59 13.17 -9.50
CA GLU A 447 0.60 11.97 -8.66
C GLU A 447 0.03 10.75 -9.38
N LEU A 448 0.91 9.79 -9.68
CA LEU A 448 0.55 8.53 -10.32
C LEU A 448 -0.39 7.69 -9.47
N THR A 449 -1.32 7.01 -10.14
CA THR A 449 -2.30 6.15 -9.50
C THR A 449 -1.95 4.68 -9.64
N TYR A 450 -1.49 4.23 -10.82
CA TYR A 450 -1.48 2.81 -11.21
C TYR A 450 -0.19 2.03 -10.91
#